data_AF-A0A2N3D4B7-F1
#
_entry.id   AF-A0A2N3D4B7-F1
#
_cell.length_a   1.000
_cell.length_b   1.000
_cell.length_c   1.000
_cell.angle_alpha   90.00
_cell.angle_beta   90.00
_cell.angle_gamma   90.00
#
_symmetry.space_group_name_H-M   'P 1'
#
loop_
_entity.id
_entity.type
_entity.pdbx_description
1 polymer ?
#
loop_
_entity_poly.entity_id
_entity_poly.type
_entity_poly.pdbx_seq_one_letter_code
_entity_poly.pdbx_strand_id
1 'polypeptide(L)'
;MAWWKITFDPNSGRPMAPIWWRIVPYFAGYALLNAVLCALLAAEGMRLGHPAISASAMIAAALALLLALCAKRRMKREQRVFNALVTDYESAIFG
;
A
#
# COMPACT_ATOMS: atom_id res chain seq x y z
N MET A 1 6.78 10.43 16.67
CA MET A 1 7.13 9.09 16.12
C MET A 1 6.70 9.05 14.65
N ALA A 2 7.62 9.23 13.71
CA ALA A 2 7.31 9.20 12.29
C ALA A 2 7.44 7.76 11.78
N TRP A 3 6.37 6.96 11.95
CA TRP A 3 6.31 5.54 11.57
C TRP A 3 6.55 5.27 10.07
N TRP A 4 6.69 6.32 9.27
CA TRP A 4 6.78 6.32 7.81
C TRP A 4 8.20 6.54 7.29
N LYS A 5 9.16 6.92 8.15
CA LYS A 5 10.53 7.25 7.75
C LYS A 5 11.44 6.02 7.84
N ILE A 6 12.38 5.94 6.90
CA ILE A 6 13.53 5.02 6.98
C ILE A 6 14.26 5.32 8.28
N THR A 7 14.45 4.31 9.10
CA THR A 7 15.17 4.39 10.38
C THR A 7 16.57 3.85 10.21
N PHE A 8 17.51 4.29 11.04
CA PHE A 8 18.88 3.76 11.06
C PHE A 8 19.09 2.95 12.33
N ASP A 9 19.77 1.81 12.22
CA ASP A 9 20.18 1.02 13.38
C ASP A 9 21.19 1.83 14.21
N PRO A 10 20.94 2.07 15.51
CA PRO A 10 21.84 2.85 16.36
C PRO A 10 23.23 2.23 16.55
N ASN A 11 23.39 0.91 16.39
CA ASN A 11 24.68 0.23 16.60
C ASN A 11 25.54 0.16 15.34
N SER A 12 24.91 -0.01 14.18
CA SER A 12 25.61 -0.20 12.90
C SER A 12 25.52 1.00 11.96
N GLY A 13 24.62 1.96 12.23
CA GLY A 13 24.29 3.04 11.30
C GLY A 13 23.62 2.57 10.01
N ARG A 14 23.26 1.28 9.91
CA ARG A 14 22.72 0.69 8.69
C ARG A 14 21.26 1.12 8.50
N PRO A 15 20.84 1.51 7.28
CA PRO A 15 19.45 1.85 7.02
C PRO A 15 18.56 0.60 7.18
N MET A 16 17.45 0.75 7.91
CA MET A 16 16.45 -0.29 8.17
C MET A 16 15.14 0.02 7.44
N ALA A 17 14.55 -1.01 6.83
CA ALA A 17 13.27 -0.90 6.15
C ALA A 17 12.11 -0.72 7.17
N PRO A 18 11.14 0.19 6.92
CA PRO A 18 10.01 0.39 7.81
C PRO A 18 9.06 -0.83 7.82
N ILE A 19 8.54 -1.19 9.01
CA ILE A 19 7.65 -2.35 9.22
C ILE A 19 6.42 -2.32 8.30
N TRP A 20 5.85 -1.14 8.05
CA TRP A 20 4.65 -0.97 7.23
C TRP A 20 4.82 -1.43 5.78
N TRP A 21 6.04 -1.52 5.25
CA TRP A 21 6.30 -2.07 3.91
C TRP A 21 5.86 -3.53 3.78
N ARG A 22 5.90 -4.30 4.88
CA ARG A 22 5.36 -5.66 4.87
C ARG A 22 3.84 -5.65 4.80
N ILE A 23 3.19 -4.62 5.34
CA ILE A 23 1.73 -4.59 5.56
C ILE A 23 0.98 -3.99 4.35
N VAL A 24 1.55 -2.97 3.70
CA VAL A 24 0.98 -2.28 2.52
C VAL A 24 0.52 -3.25 1.40
N PRO A 25 1.29 -4.28 0.98
CA PRO A 25 0.82 -5.21 -0.05
C PRO A 25 -0.40 -6.02 0.39
N TYR A 26 -0.54 -6.37 1.67
CA TYR A 26 -1.73 -7.06 2.17
C TYR A 26 -2.97 -6.15 2.13
N PHE A 27 -2.84 -4.87 2.49
CA PHE A 27 -3.92 -3.90 2.34
C PHE A 27 -4.37 -3.74 0.90
N ALA A 28 -3.43 -3.74 -0.05
CA ALA A 28 -3.77 -3.68 -1.47
C ALA A 28 -4.49 -4.94 -1.97
N GLY A 29 -4.08 -6.13 -1.50
CA GLY A 29 -4.80 -7.38 -1.78
C GLY A 29 -6.20 -7.39 -1.19
N TYR A 30 -6.36 -6.93 0.05
CA TYR A 30 -7.65 -6.84 0.73
C TYR A 30 -8.59 -5.84 0.05
N ALA A 31 -8.08 -4.69 -0.38
CA ALA A 31 -8.86 -3.70 -1.13
C ALA A 31 -9.35 -4.28 -2.48
N LEU A 32 -8.51 -5.08 -3.16
CA LEU A 32 -8.88 -5.73 -4.41
C LEU A 32 -9.99 -6.78 -4.21
N LEU A 33 -9.87 -7.63 -3.18
CA LEU A 33 -10.91 -8.60 -2.82
C LEU A 33 -12.24 -7.92 -2.49
N ASN A 34 -12.22 -6.85 -1.69
CA ASN A 34 -13.42 -6.07 -1.40
C ASN A 34 -14.03 -5.44 -2.65
N ALA A 35 -13.20 -4.93 -3.57
CA ALA A 35 -13.71 -4.39 -4.82
C ALA A 35 -14.40 -5.44 -5.69
N VAL A 36 -13.88 -6.66 -5.74
CA VAL A 36 -14.52 -7.79 -6.45
C VAL A 36 -15.85 -8.14 -5.79
N LEU A 37 -15.89 -8.26 -4.46
CA LEU A 37 -17.11 -8.54 -3.69
C LEU A 37 -18.17 -7.44 -3.91
N CYS A 38 -17.79 -6.17 -3.85
CA CYS A 38 -18.70 -5.05 -4.10
C CYS A 38 -19.20 -5.03 -5.55
N ALA A 39 -18.38 -5.38 -6.53
CA ALA A 39 -18.82 -5.48 -7.92
C ALA A 39 -19.84 -6.59 -8.13
N LEU A 40 -19.65 -7.76 -7.49
CA LEU A 40 -20.62 -8.86 -7.51
C LEU A 40 -21.93 -8.46 -6.83
N LEU A 41 -21.87 -7.84 -5.65
CA LEU A 41 -23.05 -7.33 -4.95
C LEU A 41 -23.79 -6.26 -5.75
N ALA A 42 -23.07 -5.38 -6.44
CA ALA A 42 -23.67 -4.36 -7.29
C ALA A 42 -24.39 -4.98 -8.51
N ALA A 43 -23.79 -5.99 -9.15
CA ALA A 43 -24.43 -6.71 -10.25
C ALA A 43 -25.73 -7.39 -9.80
N GLU A 44 -25.72 -8.03 -8.63
CA GLU A 44 -26.90 -8.67 -8.05
C GLU A 44 -27.95 -7.63 -7.60
N GLY A 45 -27.51 -6.52 -7.01
CA GLY A 45 -28.37 -5.43 -6.56
C GLY A 45 -29.06 -4.69 -7.71
N MET A 46 -28.38 -4.54 -8.86
CA MET A 46 -29.00 -4.04 -10.10
C MET A 46 -30.08 -4.98 -10.62
N ARG A 47 -29.84 -6.30 -10.55
CA ARG A 47 -30.82 -7.32 -10.93
C ARG A 47 -32.06 -7.31 -10.03
N LEU A 48 -31.89 -7.00 -8.74
CA LEU A 48 -32.97 -6.93 -7.75
C LEU A 48 -33.68 -5.57 -7.68
N GLY A 49 -33.30 -4.58 -8.51
CA GLY A 49 -33.94 -3.27 -8.54
C GLY A 49 -33.53 -2.31 -7.42
N HIS A 50 -32.40 -2.55 -6.74
CA HIS A 50 -31.83 -1.68 -5.70
C HIS A 50 -30.51 -1.01 -6.14
N PRO A 51 -30.54 -0.12 -7.14
CA PRO A 51 -29.33 0.47 -7.72
C PRO A 51 -28.58 1.42 -6.76
N ALA A 52 -29.27 2.05 -5.80
CA ALA A 52 -28.67 3.03 -4.90
C ALA A 52 -27.65 2.41 -3.91
N ILE A 53 -27.94 1.20 -3.39
CA ILE A 53 -27.05 0.45 -2.49
C ILE A 53 -25.84 -0.08 -3.26
N SER A 54 -26.06 -0.44 -4.53
CA SER A 54 -25.03 -0.93 -5.44
C SER A 54 -24.02 0.17 -5.77
N ALA A 55 -24.48 1.38 -6.05
CA ALA A 55 -23.63 2.53 -6.38
C ALA A 55 -22.72 2.96 -5.20
N SER A 56 -23.25 3.00 -3.98
CA SER A 56 -22.47 3.39 -2.80
C SER A 56 -21.37 2.37 -2.46
N ALA A 57 -21.67 1.07 -2.60
CA ALA A 57 -20.68 0.00 -2.43
C ALA A 57 -19.55 0.08 -3.47
N MET A 58 -19.87 0.37 -4.73
CA MET A 58 -18.86 0.54 -5.78
C MET A 58 -17.97 1.77 -5.54
N ILE A 59 -18.53 2.89 -5.08
CA ILE A 59 -17.77 4.11 -4.76
C ILE A 59 -16.79 3.84 -3.60
N ALA A 60 -17.26 3.19 -2.53
CA ALA A 60 -16.42 2.84 -1.38
C ALA A 60 -15.27 1.89 -1.77
N ALA A 61 -15.55 0.88 -2.60
CA ALA A 61 -14.56 -0.01 -3.17
C ALA A 61 -13.53 0.72 -4.04
N ALA A 62 -13.98 1.61 -4.93
CA ALA A 62 -13.09 2.39 -5.80
C ALA A 62 -12.16 3.30 -4.99
N LEU A 63 -12.68 3.96 -3.95
CA LEU A 63 -11.89 4.77 -3.02
C LEU A 63 -10.83 3.94 -2.27
N ALA A 64 -11.21 2.77 -1.76
CA ALA A 64 -10.27 1.87 -1.08
C ALA A 64 -9.16 1.40 -2.03
N LEU A 65 -9.49 1.11 -3.29
CA LEU A 65 -8.53 0.69 -4.30
C LEU A 65 -7.58 1.84 -4.69
N LEU A 66 -8.09 3.06 -4.84
CA LEU A 66 -7.29 4.26 -5.09
C LEU A 66 -6.30 4.52 -3.95
N LEU A 67 -6.76 4.45 -2.70
CA LEU A 67 -5.90 4.61 -1.53
C LEU A 67 -4.81 3.54 -1.47
N ALA A 68 -5.16 2.28 -1.73
CA ALA A 68 -4.21 1.17 -1.79
C ALA A 68 -3.16 1.36 -2.90
N LEU A 69 -3.58 1.79 -4.10
CA LEU A 69 -2.66 2.07 -5.21
C LEU A 69 -1.74 3.25 -4.91
N CYS A 70 -2.25 4.31 -4.31
CA CYS A 70 -1.45 5.45 -3.86
C CYS A 70 -0.42 5.03 -2.81
N ALA A 71 -0.82 4.23 -1.81
CA ALA A 71 0.10 3.69 -0.80
C ALA A 71 1.18 2.80 -1.44
N LYS A 72 0.82 1.93 -2.37
CA LYS A 72 1.76 1.07 -3.10
C LYS A 72 2.76 1.88 -3.93
N ARG A 73 2.31 2.92 -4.64
CA ARG A 73 3.18 3.82 -5.41
C ARG A 73 4.15 4.57 -4.50
N ARG A 74 3.67 5.07 -3.36
CA ARG A 74 4.50 5.76 -2.36
C ARG A 74 5.57 4.81 -1.80
N MET A 75 5.18 3.60 -1.41
CA MET A 75 6.12 2.56 -0.96
C MET A 75 7.20 2.28 -2.02
N LYS A 76 6.84 2.10 -3.29
CA LYS A 76 7.82 1.86 -4.38
C LYS A 76 8.80 3.03 -4.58
N ARG A 77 8.40 4.26 -4.25
CA ARG A 77 9.28 5.44 -4.27
C ARG A 77 10.27 5.39 -3.10
N GLU A 78 9.78 5.19 -1.89
CA GLU A 78 10.62 5.09 -0.68
C GLU A 78 11.59 3.91 -0.76
N GLN A 79 11.18 2.79 -1.39
CA GLN A 79 12.04 1.63 -1.59
C GLN A 79 13.23 1.89 -2.54
N ARG A 80 13.04 2.76 -3.54
CA ARG A 80 14.16 3.21 -4.39
C ARG A 80 15.13 4.09 -3.61
N VAL A 81 14.61 4.99 -2.77
CA VAL A 81 15.45 5.86 -1.91
C VAL A 81 16.24 5.01 -0.91
N PHE A 82 15.60 4.00 -0.31
CA PHE A 82 16.26 3.07 0.60
C PHE A 82 17.37 2.26 -0.08
N ASN A 83 17.10 1.71 -1.27
CA ASN A 83 18.13 0.98 -2.00
C ASN A 83 19.32 1.87 -2.33
N ALA A 84 19.10 3.13 -2.69
CA ALA A 84 20.20 4.09 -2.89
C ALA A 84 21.00 4.30 -1.59
N LEU A 85 20.32 4.52 -0.45
CA LEU A 85 20.97 4.66 0.85
C LEU A 85 21.78 3.43 1.28
N VAL A 86 21.29 2.23 0.98
CA VAL A 86 22.02 0.97 1.24
C VAL A 86 23.27 0.90 0.37
N THR A 87 23.15 1.18 -0.94
CA THR A 87 24.30 1.19 -1.86
C THR A 87 25.35 2.21 -1.44
N ASP A 88 24.95 3.43 -1.09
CA ASP A 88 25.85 4.48 -0.62
C ASP A 88 26.58 4.05 0.66
N TYR A 89 25.86 3.46 1.62
CA TYR A 89 26.44 2.93 2.85
C TYR A 89 27.44 1.80 2.59
N GLU A 90 27.10 0.84 1.73
CA GLU A 90 28.00 -0.27 1.38
C GLU A 90 29.25 0.25 0.65
N SER A 91 29.12 1.23 -0.25
CA SER A 91 30.27 1.87 -0.89
C SER A 91 31.16 2.65 0.08
N ALA A 92 30.61 3.22 1.15
CA ALA A 92 31.38 3.98 2.13
C ALA A 92 32.18 3.10 3.11
N ILE A 93 31.77 1.84 3.29
CA ILE A 93 32.43 0.89 4.20
C ILE A 93 33.44 0.01 3.48
N PHE A 94 33.14 -0.38 2.24
CA PHE A 94 33.96 -1.30 1.47
C PHE A 94 34.76 -0.65 0.33
N GLY A 95 34.58 0.67 0.11
CA GLY A 95 35.27 1.46 -0.91
C GLY A 95 36.50 2.19 -0.41
#